data_AF-A0A7Y0EHT6-F1
#
_entry.id   AF-A0A7Y0EHT6-F1
#
_cell.length_a   1.000
_cell.length_b   1.000
_cell.length_c   1.000
_cell.angle_alpha   90.00
_cell.angle_beta   90.00
_cell.angle_gamma   90.00
#
_symmetry.space_group_name_H-M   'P 1'
#
loop_
_entity.id
_entity.type
_entity.pdbx_description
1 polymer ?
#
loop_
_entity_poly.entity_id
_entity_poly.type
_entity_poly.pdbx_seq_one_letter_code
_entity_poly.pdbx_strand_id
1 'polypeptide(L)' 'MAIVSILSVLVFSIVLSIVEIPKMLRQKLYKELYTFIVLLSFGTVLAILKSFNVDIPNPSDFVQWVYSPFNNIIRELLE' A
#
# COMPACT_ATOMS: atom_id res chain seq x y z
N MET A 1 -1.14 3.78 19.59
CA MET A 1 -1.22 5.23 19.31
C MET A 1 -1.55 5.47 17.84
N ALA A 2 -2.73 5.05 17.36
CA ALA A 2 -3.13 5.14 15.96
C ALA A 2 -3.04 6.57 15.38
N ILE A 3 -3.36 7.57 16.21
CA ILE A 3 -3.29 8.99 15.87
C ILE A 3 -1.88 9.44 15.47
N VAL A 4 -0.84 8.95 16.15
CA VAL A 4 0.55 9.32 15.85
C VAL A 4 0.97 8.75 14.49
N SER A 5 0.56 7.51 14.20
CA SER A 5 0.81 6.86 12.90
C SER A 5 0.11 7.60 11.75
N ILE A 6 -1.16 7.97 11.94
CA ILE A 6 -1.94 8.72 10.94
C ILE A 6 -1.29 10.09 10.68
N LEU A 7 -0.95 10.83 11.73
CA LEU A 7 -0.29 12.13 11.60
C LEU A 7 1.05 12.02 10.87
N SER A 8 1.87 11.02 11.20
CA SER A 8 3.16 10.79 10.55
C SER A 8 3.00 10.52 9.05
N VAL A 9 2.05 9.67 8.66
CA VAL A 9 1.77 9.35 7.25
C VAL A 9 1.24 10.56 6.51
N LEU A 10 0.34 11.35 7.11
CA LEU A 10 -0.20 12.57 6.50
C LEU A 10 0.90 13.61 6.28
N VAL A 11 1.73 13.87 7.29
CA VAL A 11 2.87 14.80 7.17
C VAL A 11 3.81 14.35 6.07
N PHE A 12 4.17 13.08 6.04
CA PHE A 12 5.04 12.52 5.00
C PHE A 12 4.44 12.68 3.60
N SER A 13 3.14 12.38 3.45
CA SER A 13 2.42 12.48 2.16
C SER A 13 2.34 13.93 1.67
N ILE A 14 2.13 14.89 2.58
CA ILE A 14 2.10 16.32 2.28
C ILE A 14 3.49 16.80 1.82
N VAL A 15 4.55 16.44 2.56
CA VAL A 15 5.93 16.82 2.22
C VAL A 15 6.30 16.27 0.84
N LEU A 16 6.02 14.98 0.59
CA LEU A 16 6.22 14.35 -0.72
C LEU A 16 5.48 15.11 -1.84
N SER A 17 4.22 15.46 -1.60
CA SER A 17 3.39 16.17 -2.57
C SER A 17 3.96 17.55 -2.91
N ILE A 18 4.41 18.30 -1.90
CA ILE A 18 5.00 19.64 -2.10
C ILE A 18 6.31 19.56 -2.89
N VAL A 19 7.09 18.48 -2.77
CA VAL A 19 8.35 18.33 -3.50
C VAL A 19 8.12 17.83 -4.92
N GLU A 20 7.33 16.77 -5.12
CA GLU A 20 7.26 16.09 -6.41
C GLU A 20 6.23 16.70 -7.36
N ILE A 21 5.05 17.13 -6.88
CA ILE A 21 4.00 17.72 -7.73
C ILE A 21 4.50 18.94 -8.53
N PRO A 22 5.15 19.97 -7.93
CA PRO A 22 5.60 21.12 -8.71
C PRO A 22 6.68 20.75 -9.72
N LYS A 23 7.55 19.79 -9.41
CA LYS A 23 8.58 19.29 -10.32
C LYS A 23 7.95 18.61 -11.54
N MET A 24 6.94 17.77 -11.33
CA MET A 24 6.21 17.08 -12.40
C MET A 24 5.37 18.05 -13.26
N LEU A 25 4.73 19.04 -12.64
CA LEU A 25 3.98 20.08 -13.35
C LEU A 25 4.89 20.94 -14.23
N ARG A 26 6.08 21.33 -13.73
CA ARG A 26 7.08 22.09 -14.51
C ARG A 26 7.56 21.30 -15.73
N GLN A 27 7.67 19.99 -15.62
CA GLN A 27 8.10 19.10 -16.70
C GLN A 27 6.94 18.63 -17.61
N LYS A 28 5.69 19.09 -17.36
CA LYS A 28 4.48 18.66 -18.08
C LYS A 28 4.25 17.13 -18.04
N LEU A 29 4.69 16.48 -16.97
CA LEU A 29 4.60 15.05 -16.74
C LEU A 29 3.23 14.66 -16.13
N TYR A 30 2.16 14.85 -16.90
CA TYR A 30 0.80 14.66 -16.42
C TYR A 30 0.45 13.19 -16.16
N LYS A 31 1.02 12.26 -16.94
CA LYS A 31 0.79 10.81 -16.77
C LYS A 31 1.43 10.32 -15.47
N GLU A 32 2.65 10.76 -15.22
CA GLU A 32 3.39 10.46 -14.02
C GLU A 32 2.68 11.08 -12.80
N LEU A 33 2.19 12.33 -12.93
CA LEU A 33 1.46 13.00 -11.86
C LEU A 33 0.20 12.21 -11.46
N TYR A 34 -0.53 11.70 -12.44
CA TYR A 34 -1.69 10.84 -12.19
C TYR A 34 -1.29 9.56 -11.43
N THR A 35 -0.26 8.86 -11.90
CA THR A 35 0.25 7.66 -11.22
C THR A 35 0.71 7.97 -9.79
N PHE A 36 1.42 9.09 -9.59
CA PHE A 36 1.88 9.52 -8.27
C PHE A 36 0.70 9.77 -7.32
N ILE A 37 -0.31 10.52 -7.75
CA ILE A 37 -1.49 10.83 -6.93
C ILE A 37 -2.25 9.55 -6.58
N VAL A 38 -2.48 8.67 -7.55
CA VAL A 38 -3.19 7.40 -7.32
C VAL A 38 -2.43 6.55 -6.31
N LEU A 39 -1.12 6.37 -6.50
CA LEU A 39 -0.31 5.50 -5.65
C LEU A 39 -0.14 6.07 -4.25
N LEU A 40 0.10 7.39 -4.14
CA LEU A 40 0.22 8.08 -2.86
C LEU A 40 -1.10 8.00 -2.09
N SER A 41 -2.22 8.36 -2.72
CA SER A 41 -3.54 8.31 -2.09
C SER A 41 -3.87 6.89 -1.64
N PHE A 42 -3.62 5.88 -2.47
CA PHE A 42 -3.85 4.49 -2.14
C PHE A 42 -3.03 4.04 -0.92
N GLY A 43 -1.74 4.36 -0.89
CA GLY A 43 -0.87 4.07 0.26
C GLY A 43 -1.30 4.78 1.54
N THR A 44 -1.67 6.06 1.45
CA THR A 44 -2.17 6.84 2.59
C THR A 44 -3.47 6.27 3.14
N VAL A 45 -4.42 5.93 2.28
CA VAL A 45 -5.70 5.31 2.68
C VAL A 45 -5.44 3.97 3.37
N LEU A 46 -4.62 3.10 2.78
CA LEU A 46 -4.28 1.81 3.39
C LEU A 46 -3.62 1.96 4.77
N ALA A 47 -2.71 2.92 4.93
CA ALA A 47 -2.04 3.16 6.20
C ALA A 47 -3.01 3.69 7.28
N ILE A 48 -3.96 4.54 6.90
CA ILE A 48 -5.04 5.00 7.79
C ILE A 48 -5.93 3.83 8.18
N LEU A 49 -6.37 3.04 7.22
CA LEU A 49 -7.27 1.90 7.42
C LEU A 49 -6.64 0.84 8.34
N LYS A 50 -5.35 0.57 8.16
CA LYS A 50 -4.55 -0.28 9.07
C LYS A 50 -4.43 0.32 10.48
N SER A 51 -4.34 1.65 10.60
CA SER A 51 -4.30 2.32 11.91
C SER A 51 -5.63 2.22 12.68
N PHE A 52 -6.75 2.06 11.96
CA PHE A 52 -8.05 1.74 12.53
C PHE A 52 -8.26 0.26 12.84
N ASN A 53 -7.22 -0.57 12.65
CA ASN A 53 -7.28 -2.02 12.86
C ASN A 53 -8.31 -2.71 11.98
N VAL A 54 -8.56 -2.16 10.79
CA VAL A 54 -9.36 -2.83 9.76
C VAL A 54 -8.56 -4.01 9.23
N ASP A 55 -9.15 -5.20 9.23
CA ASP A 55 -8.57 -6.40 8.64
C ASP A 55 -8.51 -6.26 7.12
N ILE A 56 -7.37 -5.77 6.65
CA ILE A 56 -7.05 -5.73 5.22
C ILE A 56 -6.30 -7.03 4.93
N PRO A 57 -6.84 -7.92 4.08
CA PRO A 57 -6.16 -9.16 3.74
C PRO A 57 -4.79 -8.83 3.15
N ASN A 58 -3.75 -9.45 3.70
CA ASN A 58 -2.39 -9.24 3.23
C ASN A 58 -2.24 -9.94 1.87
N PRO A 59 -1.50 -9.38 0.89
CA PRO A 59 -1.09 -10.14 -0.30
C PRO A 59 -0.52 -11.52 0.01
N SER A 60 0.16 -11.68 1.15
CA SER A 60 0.65 -12.98 1.61
C SER A 60 -0.47 -13.99 1.89
N ASP A 61 -1.65 -13.54 2.33
CA ASP A 61 -2.79 -14.43 2.59
C ASP A 61 -3.36 -14.94 1.27
N PHE A 62 -3.35 -14.09 0.23
CA PHE A 62 -3.70 -14.49 -1.13
C PHE A 62 -2.71 -15.52 -1.68
N VAL A 63 -1.41 -15.29 -1.50
CA VAL A 63 -0.38 -16.29 -1.84
C VAL A 63 -0.66 -17.59 -1.09
N GLN A 64 -0.90 -17.53 0.22
CA GLN A 64 -1.16 -18.72 1.02
C GLN A 64 -2.41 -19.49 0.54
N TRP A 65 -3.45 -18.79 0.09
CA TRP A 65 -4.63 -19.39 -0.53
C TRP A 65 -4.29 -20.10 -1.85
N VAL A 66 -3.51 -19.46 -2.74
CA VAL A 66 -3.08 -20.05 -4.02
C VAL A 66 -2.21 -21.30 -3.81
N TYR A 67 -1.35 -21.29 -2.78
CA TYR A 67 -0.43 -22.39 -2.48
C TYR A 67 -1.03 -23.45 -1.52
N SER A 68 -2.20 -23.19 -0.93
CA SER A 68 -2.94 -24.15 -0.10
C SER A 68 -3.12 -25.54 -0.75
N PRO A 69 -3.53 -25.67 -2.03
CA PRO A 69 -3.64 -26.99 -2.67
C PRO A 69 -2.29 -27.72 -2.79
N PHE A 70 -1.19 -27.00 -3.01
CA PHE A 70 0.15 -27.61 -3.05
C PHE A 70 0.58 -28.14 -1.68
N ASN A 71 0.19 -27.44 -0.59
CA ASN A 71 0.47 -27.89 0.76
C ASN A 71 -0.17 -29.25 1.07
N ASN A 72 -1.36 -29.52 0.54
CA ASN A 72 -2.04 -30.81 0.71
C ASN A 72 -1.33 -31.92 -0.07
N ILE A 73 -0.92 -31.64 -1.32
CA ILE A 73 -0.17 -32.59 -2.15
C ILE A 73 1.19 -32.92 -1.51
N ILE A 74 1.90 -31.92 -1.00
CA ILE A 74 3.19 -32.13 -0.33
C ILE A 74 3.03 -32.96 0.95
N ARG A 75 1.95 -32.74 1.71
CA ARG A 75 1.63 -33.54 2.89
C ARG A 75 1.33 -35.00 2.55
N GLU A 76 0.53 -35.26 1.51
CA GLU A 76 0.23 -36.63 1.05
C GLU A 76 1.45 -37.36 0.46
N LEU A 77 2.47 -36.63 -0.01
CA LEU A 77 3.68 -37.22 -0.62
C LEU A 77 4.78 -37.48 0.42
N LEU A 78 4.70 -36.84 1.59
CA LEU A 78 5.64 -36.99 2.71
C LEU A 78 5.18 -37.99 3.79
N GLU A 79 3.90 -38.33 3.84
CA GLU A 79 3.34 -39.47 4.61
C GLU A 79 3.39 -40.77 3.79
#